data_AF-A0A445CRP5-F1
#
_entry.id   AF-A0A445CRP5-F1
#
_cell.length_a   1.000
_cell.length_b   1.000
_cell.length_c   1.000
_cell.angle_alpha   90.00
_cell.angle_beta   90.00
_cell.angle_gamma   90.00
#
_symmetry.space_group_name_H-M   'P 1'
#
loop_
_entity.id
_entity.type
_entity.pdbx_description
1 polymer ?
#
loop_
_entity_poly.entity_id
_entity_poly.type
_entity_poly.pdbx_seq_one_letter_code
_entity_poly.pdbx_strand_id
1 'polypeptide(L)'
;MEGKSKRLAVLVGCNYYNTPNELHGCINDVLAMRDTLVKRFEFEAANIEVLTDAPGSSSPLPTGANIKLALARMVDAAKAGDVLYFHYSGHGTRIPSKKRGHPFRQEEAIVPCDFNLITDLDFRQLVNRLPSGASLTILSDSCHSGGLIDKEKEQIGPSSVISKSEAPKNYTYTPKTIPFESILQHLSSLTKINTTDIGTHLLESFGEEASLRFRLPLPDPELSTPLRADNGVLLSGCQPDETSADMRPNEVSAKAYGAFSNAVQMVLTENPGTISNREVVILARKLLQSQGFQQHPCLYCSDENANATFLWQS
;
A
#
# COMPACT_ATOMS: atom_id res chain seq x y z
N MET A 1 31.83 15.46 8.94
CA MET A 1 31.04 15.67 7.72
C MET A 1 29.75 14.90 7.92
N GLU A 2 28.69 15.56 8.37
CA GLU A 2 27.35 14.95 8.38
C GLU A 2 26.96 14.72 6.92
N GLY A 3 26.79 13.44 6.54
CA GLY A 3 26.30 13.11 5.22
C GLY A 3 24.89 13.65 5.06
N LYS A 4 24.59 14.27 3.90
CA LYS A 4 23.23 14.69 3.53
C LYS A 4 22.27 13.51 3.72
N SER A 5 21.14 13.72 4.39
CA SER A 5 20.13 12.68 4.56
C SER A 5 19.63 12.20 3.20
N LYS A 6 19.46 10.89 3.07
CA LYS A 6 19.00 10.27 1.83
C LYS A 6 17.49 10.18 1.81
N ARG A 7 16.95 10.22 0.60
CA ARG A 7 15.55 10.00 0.31
C ARG A 7 15.43 8.78 -0.58
N LEU A 8 14.84 7.70 -0.07
CA LEU A 8 14.77 6.40 -0.73
C LEU A 8 13.31 6.03 -0.97
N ALA A 9 12.97 5.50 -2.14
CA ALA A 9 11.59 5.09 -2.41
C ALA A 9 11.49 3.75 -3.14
N VAL A 10 10.42 3.02 -2.83
CA VAL A 10 9.97 1.84 -3.59
C VAL A 10 8.54 2.11 -4.04
N LEU A 11 8.29 2.03 -5.35
CA LEU A 11 6.98 2.28 -5.95
C LEU A 11 6.51 1.03 -6.71
N VAL A 12 5.33 0.53 -6.39
CA VAL A 12 4.79 -0.74 -6.90
C VAL A 12 3.42 -0.52 -7.51
N GLY A 13 3.31 -0.74 -8.82
CA GLY A 13 2.05 -0.63 -9.56
C GLY A 13 1.70 -1.95 -10.23
N CYS A 14 0.59 -2.58 -9.84
CA CYS A 14 0.11 -3.84 -10.41
C CYS A 14 -1.19 -3.62 -11.19
N ASN A 15 -1.17 -3.89 -12.49
CA ASN A 15 -2.34 -3.84 -13.37
C ASN A 15 -2.91 -5.24 -13.69
N TYR A 16 -2.21 -6.33 -13.38
CA TYR A 16 -2.64 -7.73 -13.56
C TYR A 16 -3.10 -8.04 -14.99
N TYR A 17 -2.32 -7.58 -15.98
CA TYR A 17 -2.62 -7.71 -17.40
C TYR A 17 -2.98 -9.14 -17.80
N ASN A 18 -4.00 -9.26 -18.66
CA ASN A 18 -4.49 -10.55 -19.18
C ASN A 18 -5.03 -11.50 -18.09
N THR A 19 -5.50 -10.96 -16.97
CA THR A 19 -6.17 -11.74 -15.92
C THR A 19 -7.61 -11.22 -15.69
N PRO A 20 -8.48 -12.01 -15.04
CA PRO A 20 -9.80 -11.52 -14.63
C PRO A 20 -9.77 -10.36 -13.61
N ASN A 21 -8.60 -10.02 -13.07
CA ASN A 21 -8.39 -9.00 -12.04
C ASN A 21 -7.67 -7.77 -12.63
N GLU A 22 -7.82 -7.50 -13.92
CA GLU A 22 -7.08 -6.43 -14.60
C GLU A 22 -7.52 -5.03 -14.14
N LEU A 23 -6.54 -4.22 -13.72
CA LEU A 23 -6.63 -2.79 -13.38
C LEU A 23 -5.88 -1.96 -14.42
N HIS A 24 -6.15 -0.65 -14.53
CA HIS A 24 -5.47 0.19 -15.55
C HIS A 24 -4.74 1.40 -14.98
N GLY A 25 -5.09 1.87 -13.79
CA GLY A 25 -4.54 3.10 -13.19
C GLY A 25 -3.31 2.89 -12.33
N CYS A 26 -3.05 1.67 -11.85
CA CYS A 26 -2.04 1.45 -10.81
C CYS A 26 -0.62 1.80 -11.25
N ILE A 27 -0.27 1.49 -12.50
CA ILE A 27 1.02 1.89 -13.07
C ILE A 27 1.11 3.41 -13.28
N ASN A 28 0.02 4.05 -13.70
CA ASN A 28 0.01 5.51 -13.86
C ASN A 28 0.18 6.22 -12.52
N ASP A 29 -0.42 5.69 -11.45
CA ASP A 29 -0.32 6.23 -10.09
C ASP A 29 1.14 6.30 -9.62
N VAL A 30 1.88 5.19 -9.74
CA VAL A 30 3.27 5.14 -9.27
C VAL A 30 4.21 5.94 -10.15
N LEU A 31 3.95 6.06 -11.45
CA LEU A 31 4.74 6.91 -12.34
C LEU A 31 4.50 8.40 -12.06
N ALA A 32 3.25 8.79 -11.79
CA ALA A 32 2.93 10.16 -11.36
C ALA A 32 3.58 10.49 -10.00
N MET A 33 3.55 9.55 -9.05
CA MET A 33 4.19 9.74 -7.76
C MET A 33 5.71 9.81 -7.85
N ARG A 34 6.35 8.99 -8.70
CA ARG A 34 7.79 9.10 -8.99
C ARG A 34 8.15 10.51 -9.44
N ASP A 35 7.40 11.06 -10.38
CA ASP A 35 7.63 12.40 -10.90
C ASP A 35 7.53 13.46 -9.80
N THR A 36 6.52 13.35 -8.93
CA THR A 36 6.33 14.25 -7.79
C THR A 36 7.46 14.11 -6.75
N LEU A 37 7.90 12.90 -6.43
CA LEU A 37 9.03 12.66 -5.52
C LEU A 37 10.33 13.31 -6.03
N VAL A 38 10.62 13.20 -7.33
CA VAL A 38 11.81 13.80 -7.93
C VAL A 38 11.69 15.32 -7.99
N LYS A 39 10.56 15.84 -8.54
CA LYS A 39 10.41 17.27 -8.85
C LYS A 39 10.17 18.13 -7.61
N ARG A 40 9.43 17.62 -6.63
CA ARG A 40 9.01 18.39 -5.44
C ARG A 40 9.79 18.02 -4.19
N PHE A 41 10.02 16.73 -3.96
CA PHE A 41 10.61 16.24 -2.72
C PHE A 41 12.10 15.90 -2.84
N GLU A 42 12.71 16.22 -3.99
CA GLU A 42 14.14 16.08 -4.25
C GLU A 42 14.68 14.66 -4.03
N PHE A 43 13.86 13.64 -4.28
CA PHE A 43 14.36 12.26 -4.35
C PHE A 43 15.24 12.13 -5.58
N GLU A 44 16.46 11.64 -5.40
CA GLU A 44 17.31 11.30 -6.54
C GLU A 44 16.68 10.13 -7.30
N ALA A 45 16.55 10.24 -8.62
CA ALA A 45 15.90 9.20 -9.42
C ALA A 45 16.57 7.81 -9.29
N ALA A 46 17.88 7.78 -8.98
CA ALA A 46 18.63 6.55 -8.73
C ALA A 46 18.28 5.86 -7.39
N ASN A 47 17.66 6.60 -6.46
CA ASN A 47 17.22 6.11 -5.16
C ASN A 47 15.73 5.72 -5.15
N ILE A 48 15.07 5.71 -6.31
CA ILE A 48 13.68 5.29 -6.49
C ILE A 48 13.65 3.99 -7.29
N GLU A 49 13.27 2.90 -6.64
CA GLU A 49 13.04 1.62 -7.31
C GLU A 49 11.56 1.50 -7.71
N VAL A 50 11.29 1.15 -8.97
CA VAL A 50 9.93 1.04 -9.51
C VAL A 50 9.67 -0.36 -10.04
N LEU A 51 8.65 -1.03 -9.52
CA LEU A 51 8.22 -2.36 -9.93
C LEU A 51 6.83 -2.26 -10.57
N THR A 52 6.72 -2.69 -11.83
CA THR A 52 5.46 -2.68 -12.59
C THR A 52 5.34 -3.92 -13.47
N ASP A 53 4.11 -4.37 -13.69
CA ASP A 53 3.79 -5.50 -14.58
C ASP A 53 3.40 -5.05 -16.00
N ALA A 54 3.86 -3.87 -16.42
CA ALA A 54 3.65 -3.37 -17.78
C ALA A 54 4.26 -4.36 -18.81
N PRO A 55 3.47 -4.82 -19.80
CA PRO A 55 3.97 -5.73 -20.83
C PRO A 55 5.16 -5.14 -21.59
N GLY A 56 6.25 -5.90 -21.71
CA GLY A 56 7.46 -5.47 -22.40
C GLY A 56 8.32 -4.43 -21.64
N SER A 57 7.99 -4.12 -20.39
CA SER A 57 8.82 -3.28 -19.53
C SER A 57 10.13 -3.98 -19.15
N SER A 58 11.18 -3.17 -18.96
CA SER A 58 12.46 -3.63 -18.38
C SER A 58 12.48 -3.54 -16.84
N SER A 59 11.45 -2.95 -16.24
CA SER A 59 11.29 -2.93 -14.78
C SER A 59 11.10 -4.34 -14.21
N PRO A 60 11.63 -4.63 -13.01
CA PRO A 60 11.33 -5.86 -12.31
C PRO A 60 9.82 -6.04 -12.11
N LEU A 61 9.32 -7.27 -12.32
CA LEU A 61 7.93 -7.60 -12.06
C LEU A 61 7.61 -7.43 -10.56
N PRO A 62 6.43 -6.91 -10.21
CA PRO A 62 5.99 -6.74 -8.83
C PRO A 62 5.49 -8.08 -8.24
N THR A 63 6.37 -9.07 -8.20
CA THR A 63 6.14 -10.35 -7.50
C THR A 63 6.28 -10.19 -6.00
N GLY A 64 5.70 -11.10 -5.21
CA GLY A 64 5.84 -11.04 -3.75
C GLY A 64 7.29 -11.06 -3.28
N ALA A 65 8.15 -11.84 -3.96
CA ALA A 65 9.58 -11.89 -3.70
C ALA A 65 10.29 -10.56 -4.03
N ASN A 66 10.04 -10.01 -5.22
CA ASN A 66 10.70 -8.78 -5.66
C ASN A 66 10.29 -7.56 -4.82
N ILE A 67 9.01 -7.45 -4.45
CA ILE A 67 8.53 -6.36 -3.58
C ILE A 67 9.21 -6.45 -2.20
N LYS A 68 9.22 -7.62 -1.57
CA LYS A 68 9.88 -7.81 -0.27
C LYS A 68 11.38 -7.53 -0.34
N LEU A 69 12.04 -7.94 -1.43
CA LEU A 69 13.46 -7.66 -1.64
C LEU A 69 13.75 -6.17 -1.80
N ALA A 70 12.95 -5.45 -2.59
CA ALA A 70 13.09 -4.00 -2.78
C ALA A 70 12.88 -3.25 -1.46
N LEU A 71 11.84 -3.61 -0.70
CA LEU A 71 11.58 -3.05 0.63
C LEU A 71 12.72 -3.35 1.61
N ALA A 72 13.24 -4.58 1.63
CA ALA A 72 14.37 -4.96 2.48
C ALA A 72 15.61 -4.13 2.13
N ARG A 73 15.97 -4.00 0.85
CA ARG A 73 17.09 -3.18 0.39
C ARG A 73 16.94 -1.71 0.80
N MET A 74 15.74 -1.15 0.65
CA MET A 74 15.45 0.23 1.04
C MET A 74 15.66 0.44 2.54
N VAL A 75 15.13 -0.47 3.37
CA VAL A 75 15.26 -0.40 4.83
C VAL A 75 16.70 -0.65 5.29
N ASP A 76 17.39 -1.63 4.72
CA ASP A 76 18.77 -1.99 5.08
C ASP A 76 19.79 -0.93 4.67
N ALA A 77 19.49 -0.13 3.64
CA ALA A 77 20.31 1.00 3.23
C ALA A 77 20.11 2.27 4.08
N ALA A 78 19.02 2.33 4.87
CA ALA A 78 18.61 3.51 5.62
C ALA A 78 19.57 3.82 6.78
N LYS A 79 19.71 5.11 7.07
CA LYS A 79 20.42 5.65 8.23
C LYS A 79 19.53 6.64 8.98
N ALA A 80 19.92 6.96 10.22
CA ALA A 80 19.24 7.99 11.00
C ALA A 80 19.16 9.31 10.19
N GLY A 81 17.97 9.91 10.13
CA GLY A 81 17.69 11.13 9.35
C GLY A 81 17.20 10.87 7.93
N ASP A 82 17.27 9.64 7.40
CA ASP A 82 16.79 9.33 6.06
C ASP A 82 15.24 9.32 5.99
N VAL A 83 14.70 9.67 4.82
CA VAL A 83 13.26 9.67 4.54
C VAL A 83 12.96 8.57 3.54
N LEU A 84 12.20 7.57 3.96
CA LEU A 84 11.79 6.44 3.15
C LEU A 84 10.35 6.60 2.72
N TYR A 85 10.06 6.17 1.49
CA TYR A 85 8.72 6.20 0.94
C TYR A 85 8.36 4.89 0.23
N PHE A 86 7.20 4.34 0.57
CA PHE A 86 6.65 3.18 -0.13
C PHE A 86 5.28 3.54 -0.69
N HIS A 87 5.06 3.32 -1.99
CA HIS A 87 3.75 3.47 -2.62
C HIS A 87 3.35 2.16 -3.28
N TYR A 88 2.22 1.63 -2.85
CA TYR A 88 1.58 0.49 -3.48
C TYR A 88 0.26 0.93 -4.11
N SER A 89 0.07 0.62 -5.40
CA SER A 89 -1.23 0.72 -6.08
C SER A 89 -1.51 -0.62 -6.74
N GLY A 90 -2.62 -1.25 -6.36
CA GLY A 90 -2.97 -2.60 -6.80
C GLY A 90 -4.09 -3.20 -5.96
N HIS A 91 -4.33 -4.50 -6.10
CA HIS A 91 -5.33 -5.20 -5.32
C HIS A 91 -4.85 -5.47 -3.89
N GLY A 92 -5.80 -5.44 -2.95
CA GLY A 92 -5.65 -6.06 -1.64
C GLY A 92 -6.71 -7.14 -1.39
N THR A 93 -6.56 -7.88 -0.30
CA THR A 93 -7.47 -8.96 0.09
C THR A 93 -7.55 -9.09 1.62
N ARG A 94 -8.59 -9.78 2.09
CA ARG A 94 -8.79 -10.12 3.51
C ARG A 94 -8.67 -11.63 3.68
N ILE A 95 -7.66 -12.06 4.44
CA ILE A 95 -7.44 -13.46 4.78
C ILE A 95 -8.29 -13.80 6.02
N PRO A 96 -9.22 -14.77 5.94
CA PRO A 96 -9.99 -15.21 7.10
C PRO A 96 -9.08 -15.77 8.20
N SER A 97 -9.19 -15.22 9.41
CA SER A 97 -8.43 -15.74 10.55
C SER A 97 -8.96 -17.08 11.03
N LYS A 98 -8.06 -18.04 11.23
CA LYS A 98 -8.36 -19.36 11.84
C LYS A 98 -8.20 -19.36 13.37
N LYS A 99 -7.85 -18.25 14.02
CA LYS A 99 -7.60 -18.22 15.48
C LYS A 99 -8.90 -18.33 16.27
N ARG A 100 -9.09 -19.45 16.98
CA ARG A 100 -10.12 -19.60 18.02
C ARG A 100 -9.96 -18.49 19.07
N GLY A 101 -10.99 -17.68 19.27
CA GLY A 101 -11.03 -16.60 20.27
C GLY A 101 -10.96 -15.17 19.72
N HIS A 102 -10.60 -14.97 18.45
CA HIS A 102 -10.63 -13.66 17.79
C HIS A 102 -11.36 -13.71 16.44
N PRO A 103 -12.65 -14.10 16.41
CA PRO A 103 -13.42 -14.33 15.18
C PRO A 103 -13.61 -13.07 14.32
N PHE A 104 -13.32 -11.87 14.85
CA PHE A 104 -13.50 -10.59 14.17
C PHE A 104 -12.21 -10.01 13.54
N ARG A 105 -11.03 -10.61 13.81
CA ARG A 105 -9.78 -10.08 13.26
C ARG A 105 -9.50 -10.74 11.92
N GLN A 106 -9.93 -10.12 10.83
CA GLN A 106 -9.52 -10.48 9.47
C GLN A 106 -8.11 -9.91 9.23
N GLU A 107 -7.22 -10.71 8.66
CA GLU A 107 -5.87 -10.27 8.31
C GLU A 107 -5.89 -9.63 6.92
N GLU A 108 -5.13 -8.57 6.73
CA GLU A 108 -5.09 -7.81 5.47
C GLU A 108 -3.77 -8.07 4.74
N ALA A 109 -3.85 -8.16 3.40
CA ALA A 109 -2.69 -8.40 2.56
C ALA A 109 -2.78 -7.65 1.23
N ILE A 110 -1.64 -7.18 0.74
CA ILE A 110 -1.51 -6.76 -0.66
C ILE A 110 -1.37 -8.00 -1.54
N VAL A 111 -1.82 -7.90 -2.79
CA VAL A 111 -1.78 -9.00 -3.76
C VAL A 111 -0.79 -8.68 -4.88
N PRO A 112 0.47 -9.13 -4.82
CA PRO A 112 1.42 -8.99 -5.92
C PRO A 112 0.95 -9.65 -7.22
N CYS A 113 1.60 -9.36 -8.35
CA CYS A 113 1.14 -9.85 -9.66
C CYS A 113 1.19 -11.38 -9.81
N ASP A 114 1.96 -12.06 -8.97
CA ASP A 114 2.08 -13.53 -8.89
C ASP A 114 1.22 -14.16 -7.79
N PHE A 115 0.34 -13.39 -7.14
CA PHE A 115 -0.51 -13.82 -6.02
C PHE A 115 0.26 -14.32 -4.77
N ASN A 116 1.57 -14.10 -4.70
CA ASN A 116 2.36 -14.36 -3.51
C ASN A 116 2.10 -13.27 -2.46
N LEU A 117 1.04 -13.47 -1.66
CA LEU A 117 0.53 -12.48 -0.73
C LEU A 117 1.60 -11.95 0.23
N ILE A 118 1.57 -10.64 0.49
CA ILE A 118 2.39 -9.97 1.51
C ILE A 118 1.44 -9.43 2.57
N THR A 119 1.59 -9.89 3.81
CA THR A 119 0.67 -9.55 4.92
C THR A 119 1.24 -8.44 5.80
N ASP A 120 0.40 -7.92 6.69
CA ASP A 120 0.78 -7.02 7.79
C ASP A 120 2.05 -7.46 8.55
N LEU A 121 2.23 -8.76 8.79
CA LEU A 121 3.39 -9.31 9.49
C LEU A 121 4.70 -9.08 8.72
N ASP A 122 4.70 -9.19 7.40
CA ASP A 122 5.89 -8.93 6.59
C ASP A 122 6.28 -7.45 6.66
N PHE A 123 5.30 -6.55 6.51
CA PHE A 123 5.52 -5.11 6.66
C PHE A 123 5.99 -4.75 8.07
N ARG A 124 5.40 -5.36 9.10
CA ARG A 124 5.82 -5.15 10.49
C ARG A 124 7.27 -5.55 10.72
N GLN A 125 7.72 -6.68 10.17
CA GLN A 125 9.13 -7.06 10.28
C GLN A 125 10.06 -6.10 9.54
N LEU A 126 9.62 -5.55 8.41
CA LEU A 126 10.38 -4.52 7.69
C LEU A 126 10.50 -3.23 8.49
N VAL A 127 9.38 -2.71 9.02
CA VAL A 127 9.33 -1.48 9.83
C VAL A 127 10.21 -1.62 11.09
N ASN A 128 10.21 -2.78 11.74
CA ASN A 128 11.01 -3.04 12.94
C ASN A 128 12.53 -2.94 12.71
N ARG A 129 13.02 -2.99 11.46
CA ARG A 129 14.44 -2.85 11.12
C ARG A 129 14.86 -1.40 10.85
N LEU A 130 13.91 -0.46 10.81
CA LEU A 130 14.23 0.95 10.55
C LEU A 130 15.16 1.53 11.64
N PRO A 131 16.23 2.24 11.26
CA PRO A 131 17.10 2.88 12.22
C PRO A 131 16.38 4.02 12.95
N SER A 132 16.75 4.26 14.21
CA SER A 132 16.20 5.36 15.00
C SER A 132 16.44 6.70 14.29
N GLY A 133 15.40 7.50 14.12
CA GLY A 133 15.47 8.81 13.46
C GLY A 133 15.33 8.76 11.93
N ALA A 134 15.24 7.58 11.29
CA ALA A 134 14.70 7.49 9.95
C ALA A 134 13.17 7.51 9.99
N SER A 135 12.55 7.97 8.91
CA SER A 135 11.10 7.97 8.76
C SER A 135 10.68 7.11 7.58
N LEU A 136 9.53 6.44 7.67
CA LEU A 136 8.93 5.69 6.56
C LEU A 136 7.48 6.15 6.37
N THR A 137 7.16 6.63 5.18
CA THR A 137 5.77 6.91 4.79
C THR A 137 5.29 5.86 3.79
N ILE A 138 4.17 5.21 4.09
CA ILE A 138 3.50 4.24 3.23
C ILE A 138 2.23 4.87 2.67
N LEU A 139 2.10 4.93 1.35
CA LEU A 139 0.86 5.22 0.64
C LEU A 139 0.32 3.91 0.05
N SER A 140 -0.80 3.42 0.57
CA SER A 140 -1.43 2.20 0.06
C SER A 140 -2.77 2.52 -0.61
N ASP A 141 -2.76 2.53 -1.94
CA ASP A 141 -3.96 2.66 -2.77
C ASP A 141 -4.48 1.28 -3.19
N SER A 142 -4.99 0.57 -2.18
CA SER A 142 -5.61 -0.75 -2.31
C SER A 142 -6.72 -0.90 -1.29
N CYS A 143 -7.71 -1.76 -1.58
CA CYS A 143 -8.67 -2.16 -0.56
C CYS A 143 -7.97 -2.99 0.53
N HIS A 144 -8.48 -2.94 1.76
CA HIS A 144 -7.96 -3.76 2.86
C HIS A 144 -6.46 -3.50 3.11
N SER A 145 -6.09 -2.25 3.32
CA SER A 145 -4.72 -1.83 3.65
C SER A 145 -4.59 -1.10 4.99
N GLY A 146 -5.67 -0.95 5.74
CA GLY A 146 -5.66 -0.31 7.06
C GLY A 146 -4.91 -1.09 8.13
N GLY A 147 -4.74 -2.41 7.94
CA GLY A 147 -3.99 -3.30 8.80
C GLY A 147 -2.51 -3.44 8.48
N LEU A 148 -1.98 -2.80 7.43
CA LEU A 148 -0.57 -2.99 7.00
C LEU A 148 0.46 -2.53 8.04
N ILE A 149 0.09 -1.57 8.90
CA ILE A 149 0.86 -1.23 10.10
C ILE A 149 -0.02 -1.44 11.33
N ASP A 150 0.13 -2.60 11.97
CA ASP A 150 -0.61 -2.99 13.18
C ASP A 150 -0.18 -2.11 14.39
N LYS A 151 -1.17 -1.48 15.06
CA LYS A 151 -1.12 -0.72 16.33
C LYS A 151 -0.83 0.79 16.31
N GLU A 152 -0.70 1.42 15.14
CA GLU A 152 -0.65 2.89 15.08
C GLU A 152 -2.01 3.51 15.41
N LYS A 153 -2.00 4.67 16.07
CA LYS A 153 -3.23 5.40 16.39
C LYS A 153 -3.90 5.83 15.07
N GLU A 154 -5.18 5.49 14.92
CA GLU A 154 -6.00 6.02 13.83
C GLU A 154 -6.26 7.51 14.07
N GLN A 155 -5.53 8.35 13.35
CA GLN A 155 -5.59 9.82 13.47
C GLN A 155 -6.79 10.40 12.74
N ILE A 156 -7.19 9.72 11.67
CA ILE A 156 -8.31 10.05 10.80
C ILE A 156 -9.01 8.72 10.50
N GLY A 157 -10.15 8.48 11.15
CA GLY A 157 -10.95 7.25 11.01
C GLY A 157 -12.35 7.47 10.43
N PRO A 158 -13.27 6.51 10.59
CA PRO A 158 -14.60 6.57 9.99
C PRO A 158 -15.36 7.85 10.34
N SER A 159 -15.80 8.58 9.32
CA SER A 159 -16.82 9.62 9.52
C SER A 159 -18.18 8.95 9.43
N SER A 160 -19.05 9.15 10.42
CA SER A 160 -20.40 8.57 10.50
C SER A 160 -21.39 9.13 9.46
N VAL A 161 -20.90 9.78 8.41
CA VAL A 161 -21.73 10.42 7.39
C VAL A 161 -21.70 9.57 6.12
N ILE A 162 -22.61 8.60 6.03
CA ILE A 162 -22.92 7.92 4.78
C ILE A 162 -23.74 8.89 3.93
N SER A 163 -23.07 9.72 3.12
CA SER A 163 -23.74 10.39 2.01
C SER A 163 -23.78 9.44 0.82
N LYS A 164 -24.94 8.83 0.56
CA LYS A 164 -25.23 8.13 -0.69
C LYS A 164 -25.09 9.13 -1.84
N SER A 165 -23.92 9.19 -2.48
CA SER A 165 -23.69 9.95 -3.70
C SER A 165 -23.89 9.01 -4.88
N GLU A 166 -24.59 9.46 -5.92
CA GLU A 166 -24.58 8.77 -7.22
C GLU A 166 -23.14 8.72 -7.73
N ALA A 167 -22.70 7.55 -8.21
CA ALA A 167 -21.39 7.41 -8.83
C ALA A 167 -21.27 8.34 -10.05
N PRO A 168 -20.09 8.93 -10.31
CA PRO A 168 -19.91 9.86 -11.42
C PRO A 168 -20.19 9.15 -12.77
N LYS A 169 -21.14 9.68 -13.54
CA LYS A 169 -21.75 9.03 -14.73
C LYS A 169 -20.80 8.84 -15.94
N ASN A 170 -19.57 9.35 -15.88
CA ASN A 170 -18.61 9.38 -16.99
C ASN A 170 -17.38 8.46 -16.79
N TYR A 171 -17.39 7.58 -15.80
CA TYR A 171 -16.26 6.71 -15.47
C TYR A 171 -16.70 5.26 -15.31
N THR A 172 -15.81 4.35 -15.69
CA THR A 172 -15.90 2.95 -15.27
C THR A 172 -15.09 2.78 -13.97
N TYR A 173 -15.72 2.15 -12.98
CA TYR A 173 -15.15 1.90 -11.66
C TYR A 173 -14.79 0.42 -11.51
N THR A 174 -13.57 0.14 -11.04
CA THR A 174 -13.16 -1.23 -10.67
C THR A 174 -12.63 -1.24 -9.23
N PRO A 175 -13.24 -2.02 -8.33
CA PRO A 175 -12.72 -2.26 -6.98
C PRO A 175 -11.28 -2.76 -6.99
N LYS A 176 -10.40 -2.13 -6.20
CA LYS A 176 -9.03 -2.63 -5.97
C LYS A 176 -9.00 -3.74 -4.90
N THR A 177 -9.89 -4.73 -5.01
CA THR A 177 -9.96 -5.91 -4.13
C THR A 177 -10.04 -7.19 -4.94
N ILE A 178 -9.40 -8.25 -4.47
CA ILE A 178 -9.63 -9.62 -4.97
C ILE A 178 -10.21 -10.44 -3.81
N PRO A 179 -11.41 -11.03 -3.97
CA PRO A 179 -11.99 -11.91 -2.97
C PRO A 179 -11.04 -13.05 -2.59
N PHE A 180 -10.97 -13.37 -1.30
CA PHE A 180 -10.10 -14.42 -0.78
C PHE A 180 -10.35 -15.77 -1.48
N GLU A 181 -11.61 -16.10 -1.73
CA GLU A 181 -12.02 -17.33 -2.39
C GLU A 181 -11.45 -17.43 -3.81
N SER A 182 -11.40 -16.32 -4.54
CA SER A 182 -10.80 -16.27 -5.89
C SER A 182 -9.29 -16.51 -5.84
N ILE A 183 -8.60 -15.97 -4.83
CA ILE A 183 -7.16 -16.19 -4.62
C ILE A 183 -6.91 -17.65 -4.26
N LEU A 184 -7.68 -18.19 -3.33
CA LEU A 184 -7.59 -19.59 -2.93
C LEU A 184 -7.81 -20.50 -4.12
N GLN A 185 -8.87 -20.28 -4.91
CA GLN A 185 -9.17 -21.07 -6.11
C GLN A 185 -8.02 -21.00 -7.14
N HIS A 186 -7.45 -19.81 -7.36
CA HIS A 186 -6.30 -19.64 -8.25
C HIS A 186 -5.11 -20.49 -7.78
N LEU A 187 -4.70 -20.35 -6.52
CA LEU A 187 -3.57 -21.08 -5.95
C LEU A 187 -3.82 -22.61 -5.86
N SER A 188 -5.05 -23.03 -5.56
CA SER A 188 -5.43 -24.44 -5.59
C SER A 188 -5.34 -25.01 -7.00
N SER A 189 -5.70 -24.24 -8.04
CA SER A 189 -5.58 -24.68 -9.43
C SER A 189 -4.12 -24.87 -9.87
N LEU A 190 -3.21 -24.04 -9.37
CA LEU A 190 -1.77 -24.11 -9.67
C LEU A 190 -1.10 -25.31 -8.98
N THR A 191 -1.34 -25.46 -7.69
CA THR A 191 -0.71 -26.52 -6.85
C THR A 191 -1.38 -27.88 -7.00
N LYS A 192 -2.66 -27.92 -7.40
CA LYS A 192 -3.50 -29.14 -7.47
C LYS A 192 -3.66 -29.86 -6.12
N ILE A 193 -3.46 -29.15 -5.01
CA ILE A 193 -3.67 -29.67 -3.64
C ILE A 193 -5.14 -29.44 -3.24
N ASN A 194 -5.80 -30.44 -2.66
CA ASN A 194 -7.17 -30.31 -2.17
C ASN A 194 -7.19 -29.87 -0.70
N THR A 195 -7.00 -28.58 -0.44
CA THR A 195 -7.06 -27.99 0.89
C THR A 195 -7.66 -26.59 0.85
N THR A 196 -8.28 -26.15 1.94
CA THR A 196 -8.72 -24.76 2.12
C THR A 196 -7.68 -23.91 2.84
N ASP A 197 -6.51 -24.49 3.13
CA ASP A 197 -5.41 -23.79 3.77
C ASP A 197 -4.55 -23.05 2.75
N ILE A 198 -4.78 -21.74 2.63
CA ILE A 198 -4.00 -20.88 1.73
C ILE A 198 -2.49 -20.94 2.03
N GLY A 199 -2.12 -21.14 3.31
CA GLY A 199 -0.72 -21.27 3.71
C GLY A 199 -0.03 -22.47 3.05
N THR A 200 -0.70 -23.62 2.96
CA THR A 200 -0.18 -24.79 2.24
C THR A 200 0.11 -24.44 0.78
N HIS A 201 -0.81 -23.76 0.10
CA HIS A 201 -0.62 -23.41 -1.31
C HIS A 201 0.49 -22.39 -1.54
N LEU A 202 0.57 -21.37 -0.68
CA LEU A 202 1.61 -20.35 -0.75
C LEU A 202 2.99 -20.95 -0.47
N LEU A 203 3.12 -21.82 0.54
CA LEU A 203 4.37 -22.51 0.82
C LEU A 203 4.76 -23.49 -0.28
N GLU A 204 3.82 -24.23 -0.86
CA GLU A 204 4.10 -25.13 -1.99
C GLU A 204 4.59 -24.34 -3.22
N SER A 205 3.97 -23.20 -3.50
CA SER A 205 4.26 -22.41 -4.70
C SER A 205 5.52 -21.55 -4.56
N PHE A 206 5.78 -21.01 -3.37
CA PHE A 206 6.79 -19.97 -3.15
C PHE A 206 7.84 -20.34 -2.10
N GLY A 207 7.64 -21.39 -1.29
CA GLY A 207 8.57 -21.83 -0.26
C GLY A 207 8.99 -20.70 0.69
N GLU A 208 10.30 -20.48 0.80
CA GLU A 208 10.90 -19.38 1.57
C GLU A 208 10.71 -17.99 0.96
N GLU A 209 9.90 -17.85 -0.10
CA GLU A 209 9.44 -16.56 -0.61
C GLU A 209 7.97 -16.28 -0.26
N ALA A 210 7.24 -17.22 0.36
CA ALA A 210 5.89 -16.97 0.86
C ALA A 210 5.90 -15.94 2.02
N SER A 211 4.79 -15.29 2.34
CA SER A 211 4.71 -14.46 3.55
C SER A 211 5.15 -15.22 4.81
N LEU A 212 5.85 -14.55 5.71
CA LEU A 212 6.28 -15.07 7.01
C LEU A 212 5.11 -15.60 7.84
N ARG A 213 3.90 -15.08 7.58
CA ARG A 213 2.68 -15.48 8.25
C ARG A 213 2.35 -16.97 8.08
N PHE A 214 2.78 -17.56 6.97
CA PHE A 214 2.48 -18.93 6.61
C PHE A 214 3.62 -19.90 6.95
N ARG A 215 4.82 -19.40 7.29
CA ARG A 215 5.98 -20.25 7.59
C ARG A 215 5.93 -20.80 9.01
N LEU A 216 6.46 -22.00 9.19
CA LEU A 216 6.62 -22.66 10.50
C LEU A 216 8.11 -22.83 10.86
N PRO A 217 8.49 -22.64 12.15
CA PRO A 217 7.65 -22.14 13.24
C PRO A 217 7.24 -20.68 12.98
N LEU A 218 6.03 -20.30 13.39
CA LEU A 218 5.66 -18.89 13.38
C LEU A 218 6.73 -18.13 14.18
N PRO A 219 7.22 -16.97 13.70
CA PRO A 219 8.10 -16.13 14.49
C PRO A 219 7.49 -15.95 15.88
N ASP A 220 8.33 -16.10 16.91
CA ASP A 220 7.96 -16.10 18.32
C ASP A 220 6.83 -15.08 18.62
N PRO A 221 5.74 -15.43 19.34
CA PRO A 221 4.80 -14.43 19.84
C PRO A 221 5.49 -13.26 20.57
N GLU A 222 6.73 -13.45 21.07
CA GLU A 222 7.61 -12.41 21.64
C GLU A 222 8.37 -11.52 20.64
N LEU A 223 8.23 -11.68 19.30
CA LEU A 223 8.50 -10.58 18.35
C LEU A 223 7.54 -9.39 18.57
N SER A 224 6.64 -9.50 19.55
CA SER A 224 6.08 -8.41 20.34
C SER A 224 7.10 -7.69 21.23
N THR A 225 8.32 -7.39 20.75
CA THR A 225 9.01 -6.23 21.32
C THR A 225 8.06 -5.04 21.16
N PRO A 226 7.80 -4.24 22.21
CA PRO A 226 6.99 -3.04 22.06
C PRO A 226 7.58 -2.23 20.91
N LEU A 227 6.73 -1.76 20.00
CA LEU A 227 7.13 -0.73 19.06
C LEU A 227 7.87 0.34 19.89
N ARG A 228 9.11 0.68 19.49
CA ARG A 228 9.60 2.01 19.84
C ARG A 228 8.61 2.96 19.19
N ALA A 229 8.14 3.97 19.91
CA ALA A 229 7.12 4.89 19.43
C ALA A 229 7.38 5.29 17.96
N ASP A 230 6.52 4.75 17.09
CA ASP A 230 6.01 5.20 15.80
C ASP A 230 6.92 6.16 15.00
N ASN A 231 7.85 5.61 14.20
CA ASN A 231 8.56 6.36 13.15
C ASN A 231 7.91 6.17 11.75
N GLY A 232 6.79 5.43 11.68
CA GLY A 232 6.05 5.14 10.46
C GLY A 232 4.83 6.04 10.28
N VAL A 233 4.49 6.34 9.03
CA VAL A 233 3.25 7.03 8.65
C VAL A 233 2.55 6.21 7.57
N LEU A 234 1.35 5.70 7.84
CA LEU A 234 0.54 4.98 6.84
C LEU A 234 -0.67 5.81 6.41
N LEU A 235 -0.76 6.02 5.10
CA LEU A 235 -1.90 6.59 4.40
C LEU A 235 -2.59 5.46 3.63
N SER A 236 -3.79 5.07 4.08
CA SER A 236 -4.61 4.02 3.44
C SER A 236 -5.69 4.66 2.56
N GLY A 237 -5.94 4.09 1.38
CA GLY A 237 -6.91 4.60 0.41
C GLY A 237 -8.38 4.40 0.79
N CYS A 238 -8.68 3.52 1.74
CA CYS A 238 -10.03 3.34 2.25
C CYS A 238 -10.02 2.91 3.72
N GLN A 239 -11.18 3.09 4.37
CA GLN A 239 -11.48 2.41 5.63
C GLN A 239 -11.49 0.89 5.42
N PRO A 240 -11.33 0.08 6.50
CA PRO A 240 -11.38 -1.36 6.39
C PRO A 240 -12.62 -1.86 5.63
N ASP A 241 -13.80 -1.27 5.90
CA ASP A 241 -15.09 -1.72 5.36
C ASP A 241 -15.49 -1.02 4.05
N GLU A 242 -14.57 -0.28 3.43
CA GLU A 242 -14.77 0.43 2.17
C GLU A 242 -13.86 -0.11 1.06
N THR A 243 -14.07 0.37 -0.17
CA THR A 243 -13.38 -0.14 -1.37
C THR A 243 -12.66 0.99 -2.09
N SER A 244 -11.34 0.89 -2.23
CA SER A 244 -10.54 1.77 -3.10
C SER A 244 -10.84 1.54 -4.59
N ALA A 245 -10.71 2.59 -5.39
CA ALA A 245 -11.16 2.65 -6.79
C ALA A 245 -10.02 2.72 -7.81
N ASP A 246 -10.05 1.86 -8.84
CA ASP A 246 -9.42 2.11 -10.13
C ASP A 246 -10.44 2.81 -11.05
N MET A 247 -10.07 4.00 -11.54
CA MET A 247 -10.93 4.86 -12.34
C MET A 247 -10.48 4.88 -13.78
N ARG A 248 -11.42 4.59 -14.69
CA ARG A 248 -11.21 4.63 -16.13
C ARG A 248 -12.14 5.68 -16.72
N PRO A 249 -11.63 6.86 -17.13
CA PRO A 249 -12.43 7.84 -17.84
C PRO A 249 -12.96 7.24 -19.15
N ASN A 250 -14.20 7.57 -19.52
CA ASN A 250 -14.79 7.09 -20.78
C ASN A 250 -14.17 7.78 -22.03
N GLU A 251 -13.37 8.83 -21.84
CA GLU A 251 -12.66 9.53 -22.92
C GLU A 251 -11.40 8.74 -23.34
N VAL A 252 -11.26 8.50 -24.64
CA VAL A 252 -10.19 7.65 -25.22
C VAL A 252 -8.78 8.17 -24.91
N SER A 253 -8.60 9.47 -24.69
CA SER A 253 -7.29 10.09 -24.40
C SER A 253 -6.94 10.19 -22.92
N ALA A 254 -7.92 9.98 -22.02
CA ALA A 254 -7.72 10.19 -20.60
C ALA A 254 -7.17 8.91 -19.94
N LYS A 255 -6.10 9.07 -19.15
CA LYS A 255 -5.42 7.95 -18.50
C LYS A 255 -6.23 7.47 -17.28
N ALA A 256 -6.27 6.16 -17.07
CA ALA A 256 -6.82 5.58 -15.86
C ALA A 256 -5.95 5.94 -14.63
N TYR A 257 -6.56 6.00 -13.45
CA TYR A 257 -5.89 6.38 -12.21
C TYR A 257 -6.57 5.73 -10.98
N GLY A 258 -5.80 5.52 -9.92
CA GLY A 258 -6.31 5.21 -8.60
C GLY A 258 -6.90 6.46 -7.95
N ALA A 259 -8.13 6.38 -7.44
CA ALA A 259 -8.80 7.55 -6.91
C ALA A 259 -8.03 8.17 -5.73
N PHE A 260 -7.46 7.36 -4.84
CA PHE A 260 -6.71 7.88 -3.70
C PHE A 260 -5.36 8.47 -4.12
N SER A 261 -4.59 7.74 -4.93
CA SER A 261 -3.30 8.23 -5.44
C SER A 261 -3.46 9.54 -6.19
N ASN A 262 -4.47 9.62 -7.07
CA ASN A 262 -4.78 10.85 -7.80
C ASN A 262 -5.21 11.99 -6.86
N ALA A 263 -6.03 11.71 -5.85
CA ALA A 263 -6.42 12.72 -4.86
C ALA A 263 -5.20 13.28 -4.12
N VAL A 264 -4.25 12.43 -3.70
CA VAL A 264 -2.98 12.88 -3.10
C VAL A 264 -2.18 13.73 -4.09
N GLN A 265 -2.06 13.32 -5.36
CA GLN A 265 -1.36 14.12 -6.38
C GLN A 265 -1.98 15.52 -6.56
N MET A 266 -3.30 15.62 -6.61
CA MET A 266 -4.02 16.89 -6.74
C MET A 266 -3.81 17.78 -5.51
N VAL A 267 -3.93 17.21 -4.31
CA VAL A 267 -3.69 17.94 -3.05
C VAL A 267 -2.28 18.49 -3.00
N LEU A 268 -1.28 17.69 -3.37
CA LEU A 268 0.10 18.16 -3.45
C LEU A 268 0.22 19.28 -4.50
N THR A 269 -0.33 19.12 -5.70
CA THR A 269 -0.24 20.13 -6.76
C THR A 269 -0.87 21.47 -6.35
N GLU A 270 -2.02 21.45 -5.70
CA GLU A 270 -2.73 22.65 -5.24
C GLU A 270 -2.08 23.32 -4.02
N ASN A 271 -1.24 22.59 -3.28
CA ASN A 271 -0.56 23.07 -2.08
C ASN A 271 0.97 22.98 -2.28
N PRO A 272 1.59 23.94 -3.00
CA PRO A 272 3.02 23.90 -3.32
C PRO A 272 3.94 24.14 -2.11
N GLY A 273 3.42 24.76 -1.03
CA GLY A 273 4.13 24.95 0.22
C GLY A 273 4.20 23.69 1.09
N THR A 274 4.61 23.84 2.35
CA THR A 274 4.61 22.75 3.33
C THR A 274 3.18 22.34 3.68
N ILE A 275 2.92 21.03 3.73
CA ILE A 275 1.64 20.44 4.12
C ILE A 275 1.90 19.28 5.08
N SER A 276 1.11 19.15 6.14
CA SER A 276 1.24 18.05 7.11
C SER A 276 0.65 16.74 6.59
N ASN A 277 1.06 15.61 7.18
CA ASN A 277 0.47 14.30 6.88
C ASN A 277 -1.06 14.29 7.08
N ARG A 278 -1.54 14.92 8.16
CA ARG A 278 -2.96 15.10 8.47
C ARG A 278 -3.69 15.90 7.38
N GLU A 279 -3.13 17.02 6.95
CA GLU A 279 -3.74 17.86 5.92
C GLU A 279 -3.83 17.15 4.58
N VAL A 280 -2.79 16.39 4.18
CA VAL A 280 -2.83 15.60 2.95
C VAL A 280 -4.05 14.69 2.93
N VAL A 281 -4.29 13.94 4.01
CA VAL A 281 -5.41 12.99 4.09
C VAL A 281 -6.76 13.70 4.20
N ILE A 282 -6.86 14.80 4.98
CA ILE A 282 -8.11 15.56 5.11
C ILE A 282 -8.53 16.18 3.77
N LEU A 283 -7.58 16.79 3.05
CA LEU A 283 -7.87 17.40 1.75
C LEU A 283 -8.18 16.33 0.70
N ALA A 284 -7.49 15.18 0.73
CA ALA A 284 -7.80 14.06 -0.14
C ALA A 284 -9.22 13.52 0.11
N ARG A 285 -9.66 13.37 1.38
CA ARG A 285 -11.05 12.99 1.71
C ARG A 285 -12.06 13.99 1.16
N LYS A 286 -11.82 15.30 1.33
CA LYS A 286 -12.72 16.35 0.82
C LYS A 286 -12.83 16.33 -0.70
N LEU A 287 -11.71 16.12 -1.40
CA LEU A 287 -11.66 16.05 -2.84
C LEU A 287 -12.39 14.81 -3.38
N LEU A 288 -12.18 13.66 -2.74
CA LEU A 288 -12.89 12.42 -3.09
C LEU A 288 -14.40 12.58 -2.88
N GLN A 289 -14.81 13.17 -1.75
CA GLN A 289 -16.22 13.43 -1.46
C GLN A 289 -16.85 14.39 -2.48
N SER A 290 -16.15 15.46 -2.87
CA SER A 290 -16.67 16.42 -3.86
C SER A 290 -16.77 15.83 -5.27
N GLN A 291 -15.95 14.82 -5.57
CA GLN A 291 -16.00 14.04 -6.81
C GLN A 291 -17.00 12.86 -6.75
N GLY A 292 -17.70 12.67 -5.63
CA GLY A 292 -18.74 11.66 -5.46
C GLY A 292 -18.22 10.25 -5.11
N PHE A 293 -16.95 10.12 -4.73
CA PHE A 293 -16.39 8.85 -4.29
C PHE A 293 -16.89 8.46 -2.89
N GLN A 294 -17.09 7.16 -2.69
CA GLN A 294 -17.49 6.59 -1.40
C GLN A 294 -16.30 6.21 -0.50
N GLN A 295 -15.08 6.21 -1.05
CA GLN A 295 -13.87 5.87 -0.30
C GLN A 295 -13.44 7.02 0.61
N HIS A 296 -13.05 6.67 1.83
CA HIS A 296 -12.52 7.60 2.81
C HIS A 296 -11.12 7.17 3.23
N PRO A 297 -10.09 7.87 2.73
CA PRO A 297 -8.73 7.63 3.19
C PRO A 297 -8.53 7.79 4.68
N CYS A 298 -7.66 6.96 5.24
CA CYS A 298 -7.30 6.96 6.66
C CYS A 298 -5.81 7.30 6.87
N LEU A 299 -5.50 7.81 8.07
CA LEU A 299 -4.14 8.10 8.51
C LEU A 299 -3.85 7.33 9.80
N TYR A 300 -2.79 6.53 9.79
CA TYR A 300 -2.31 5.76 10.94
C TYR A 300 -0.88 6.19 11.26
N CYS A 301 -0.70 6.87 12.40
CA CYS A 301 0.59 7.30 12.93
C CYS A 301 0.45 7.88 14.35
N SER A 302 1.57 8.18 15.01
CA SER A 302 1.60 8.99 16.23
C SER A 302 1.05 10.42 16.06
N ASP A 303 0.70 11.06 17.18
CA ASP A 303 0.21 12.45 17.17
C ASP A 303 1.26 13.44 16.64
N GLU A 304 2.54 13.17 16.88
CA GLU A 304 3.66 13.97 16.36
C GLU A 304 3.75 13.84 14.83
N ASN A 305 3.77 12.61 14.32
CA ASN A 305 3.84 12.35 12.88
C ASN A 305 2.62 12.85 12.13
N ALA A 306 1.44 12.87 12.75
CA ALA A 306 0.23 13.39 12.12
C ALA A 306 0.39 14.86 11.71
N ASN A 307 1.05 15.66 12.56
CA ASN A 307 1.24 17.09 12.34
C ASN A 307 2.60 17.43 11.71
N ALA A 308 3.50 16.45 11.59
CA ALA A 308 4.74 16.60 10.84
C ALA A 308 4.48 16.87 9.36
N THR A 309 5.38 17.63 8.73
CA THR A 309 5.34 17.93 7.29
C THR A 309 5.46 16.63 6.50
N PHE A 310 4.60 16.46 5.49
CA PHE A 310 4.61 15.30 4.60
C PHE A 310 5.99 15.13 3.96
N LEU A 311 6.58 13.94 4.12
CA LEU A 311 7.94 13.60 3.71
C LEU A 311 9.03 14.53 4.23
N TRP A 312 8.79 15.24 5.34
CA TRP A 312 9.75 16.16 5.95
C TRP A 312 10.33 17.13 4.91
N GLN A 313 9.44 17.70 4.08
CA GLN A 313 9.78 18.73 3.11
C GLN A 313 10.29 19.97 3.88
N SER A 314 11.55 20.33 3.65
CA SER A 314 12.21 21.54 4.17
C SER A 314 11.98 22.74 3.27
#